data_AF-A0A9Q6ZHX5-F1
#
_entry.id   AF-A0A9Q6ZHX5-F1
#
_cell.length_a   1.000
_cell.length_b   1.000
_cell.length_c   1.000
_cell.angle_alpha   90.00
_cell.angle_beta   90.00
_cell.angle_gamma   90.00
#
_symmetry.space_group_name_H-M   'P 1'
#
loop_
_entity.id
_entity.type
_entity.pdbx_description
1 polymer ?
#
loop_
_entity_poly.entity_id
_entity_poly.type
_entity_poly.pdbx_seq_one_letter_code
_entity_poly.pdbx_strand_id
1 'polypeptide(L)'
;MKNLLLVVAFLLSIGAFAQNTTTPKAPETLCYLAIEFEPECPIIINGLVRVHAQYDLNICGDLVNTMSPIAIKQMIQDYLCTYNNFPSYVEVLRIKYKKLGKF
;
A
#
# COMPACT_ATOMS: atom_id res chain seq x y z
N MET A 1 11.88 14.33 -66.88
CA MET A 1 11.39 13.57 -65.71
C MET A 1 11.99 14.17 -64.43
N LYS A 2 11.38 15.22 -63.86
CA LYS A 2 11.94 15.94 -62.68
C LYS A 2 10.89 16.30 -61.61
N ASN A 3 9.62 15.96 -61.82
CA ASN A 3 8.51 16.47 -61.00
C ASN A 3 7.86 15.40 -60.11
N LEU A 4 8.39 14.18 -60.05
CA LEU A 4 7.79 13.09 -59.26
C LEU A 4 8.27 13.05 -57.80
N LEU A 5 9.37 13.73 -57.47
CA LEU A 5 10.01 13.65 -56.14
C LEU A 5 9.32 14.53 -55.08
N LEU A 6 8.52 15.53 -55.48
CA LEU A 6 7.91 16.48 -54.55
C LEU A 6 6.66 15.95 -53.82
N VAL A 7 5.97 14.97 -54.40
CA VAL A 7 4.71 14.44 -53.82
C VAL A 7 4.98 13.49 -52.65
N VAL A 8 6.14 12.83 -52.63
CA VAL A 8 6.49 11.86 -51.57
C VAL A 8 6.87 12.54 -50.27
N ALA A 9 7.49 13.72 -50.32
CA ALA A 9 7.89 14.47 -49.12
C ALA A 9 6.69 15.00 -48.31
N PHE A 10 5.55 15.27 -48.95
CA PHE A 10 4.35 15.75 -48.27
C PHE A 10 3.57 14.65 -47.53
N LEU A 11 3.77 13.38 -47.88
CA LEU A 11 3.12 12.25 -47.19
C LEU A 11 3.85 11.83 -45.91
N LEU A 12 5.12 12.23 -45.74
CA LEU A 12 5.91 11.91 -44.56
C LEU A 12 5.73 12.89 -43.39
N SER A 13 5.09 14.05 -43.62
CA SER A 13 4.86 15.07 -42.58
C SER A 13 3.65 14.80 -41.68
N ILE A 14 2.86 13.76 -41.95
CA ILE A 14 1.67 13.40 -41.14
C ILE A 14 2.04 12.44 -39.99
N GLY A 15 3.28 11.98 -39.92
CA GLY A 15 3.71 10.90 -39.00
C GLY A 15 4.19 11.32 -37.62
N ALA A 16 3.78 12.46 -37.05
CA ALA A 16 4.39 12.99 -35.83
C ALA A 16 3.45 13.23 -34.65
N PHE A 17 2.28 12.57 -34.56
CA PHE A 17 1.47 12.58 -33.32
C PHE A 17 0.69 11.27 -33.13
N ALA A 18 1.41 10.14 -33.12
CA ALA A 18 0.93 8.91 -32.49
C ALA A 18 1.79 8.58 -31.27
N GLN A 19 2.15 9.60 -30.47
CA GLN A 19 2.57 9.33 -29.11
C GLN A 19 1.31 8.92 -28.36
N ASN A 20 1.13 7.62 -28.23
CA ASN A 20 0.19 7.02 -27.30
C ASN A 20 0.49 7.69 -25.95
N THR A 21 -0.35 8.63 -25.53
CA THR A 21 -0.25 9.22 -24.20
C THR A 21 -0.64 8.11 -23.26
N THR A 22 0.32 7.26 -22.90
CA THR A 22 0.21 6.40 -21.75
C THR A 22 -0.02 7.35 -20.60
N THR A 23 -1.29 7.52 -20.21
CA THR A 23 -1.68 8.30 -19.05
C THR A 23 -0.75 7.86 -17.93
N PRO A 24 0.01 8.78 -17.29
CA PRO A 24 0.87 8.39 -16.19
C PRO A 24 -0.02 7.64 -15.21
N LYS A 25 0.30 6.36 -15.01
CA LYS A 25 -0.41 5.50 -14.06
C LYS A 25 -0.39 6.27 -12.74
N ALA A 26 -1.56 6.53 -12.17
CA ALA A 26 -1.64 7.17 -10.87
C ALA A 26 -0.64 6.46 -9.94
N PRO A 27 0.18 7.21 -9.17
CA PRO A 27 1.17 6.59 -8.30
C PRO A 27 0.43 5.57 -7.42
N GLU A 28 0.83 4.31 -7.53
CA GLU A 28 0.28 3.25 -6.69
C GLU A 28 0.52 3.68 -5.25
N THR A 29 -0.54 3.78 -4.44
CA THR A 29 -0.41 4.11 -3.03
C THR A 29 0.53 3.09 -2.40
N LEU A 30 1.72 3.52 -1.99
CA LEU A 30 2.73 2.63 -1.45
C LEU A 30 2.23 2.12 -0.09
N CYS A 31 1.92 0.83 -0.04
CA CYS A 31 1.53 0.15 1.19
C CYS A 31 2.68 -0.69 1.72
N TYR A 32 2.87 -0.64 3.03
CA TYR A 32 3.82 -1.47 3.75
C TYR A 32 3.12 -2.68 4.36
N LEU A 33 3.63 -3.86 4.05
CA LEU A 33 3.14 -5.11 4.62
C LEU A 33 3.91 -5.43 5.91
N ALA A 34 3.24 -5.33 7.06
CA ALA A 34 3.79 -5.77 8.33
C ALA A 34 3.28 -7.18 8.66
N ILE A 35 4.16 -8.17 8.52
CA ILE A 35 3.86 -9.58 8.80
C ILE A 35 4.12 -9.85 10.29
N GLU A 36 3.25 -10.65 10.92
CA GLU A 36 3.40 -11.12 12.31
C GLU A 36 3.56 -9.99 13.34
N PHE A 37 2.84 -8.90 13.14
CA PHE A 37 2.73 -7.83 14.13
C PHE A 37 2.02 -8.36 15.39
N GLU A 38 2.66 -8.23 16.55
CA GLU A 38 2.12 -8.67 17.84
C GLU A 38 1.88 -7.46 18.73
N PRO A 39 0.61 -7.09 19.02
CA PRO A 39 0.31 -5.99 19.91
C PRO A 39 0.76 -6.31 21.34
N GLU A 40 1.43 -5.35 21.98
CA GLU A 40 1.81 -5.43 23.40
C GLU A 40 0.63 -5.18 24.35
N CYS A 41 -0.46 -4.58 23.85
CA CYS A 41 -1.65 -4.22 24.60
C CYS A 41 -2.90 -4.95 24.06
N PRO A 42 -3.94 -5.13 24.88
CA PRO A 42 -5.18 -5.77 24.44
C PRO A 42 -5.89 -4.89 23.41
N ILE A 43 -6.37 -5.51 22.34
CA ILE A 43 -7.09 -4.80 21.27
C ILE A 43 -8.53 -5.30 21.18
N ILE A 44 -9.45 -4.42 20.77
CA ILE A 44 -10.87 -4.72 20.60
C ILE A 44 -11.19 -4.68 19.11
N ILE A 45 -11.47 -5.84 18.53
CA ILE A 45 -11.92 -5.94 17.14
C ILE A 45 -13.32 -6.55 17.14
N ASN A 46 -14.28 -5.85 16.53
CA ASN A 46 -15.68 -6.27 16.47
C ASN A 46 -16.28 -6.58 17.86
N GLY A 47 -15.91 -5.77 18.87
CA GLY A 47 -16.38 -5.94 20.25
C GLY A 47 -15.74 -7.10 21.02
N LEU A 48 -14.81 -7.85 20.42
CA LEU A 48 -14.09 -8.94 21.08
C LEU A 48 -12.68 -8.49 21.46
N VAL A 49 -12.36 -8.64 22.75
CA VAL A 49 -10.99 -8.45 23.25
C VAL A 49 -10.11 -9.57 22.69
N ARG A 50 -9.03 -9.20 22.01
CA ARG A 50 -8.02 -10.11 21.47
C ARG A 50 -6.73 -9.90 22.24
N VAL A 51 -6.47 -10.82 23.17
CA VAL A 51 -5.22 -10.91 23.93
C VAL A 51 -4.46 -12.10 23.31
N HIS A 52 -3.24 -11.89 22.83
CA HIS A 52 -2.37 -12.93 22.23
C HIS A 52 -2.73 -13.41 20.81
N ALA A 53 -2.80 -12.48 19.86
CA ALA A 53 -2.83 -12.79 18.45
C ALA A 53 -1.75 -12.03 17.69
N GLN A 54 -1.27 -12.62 16.60
CA GLN A 54 -0.40 -11.97 15.63
C GLN A 54 -1.23 -11.55 14.41
N TYR A 55 -0.86 -10.42 13.81
CA TYR A 55 -1.61 -9.80 12.74
C TYR A 55 -0.71 -9.60 11.53
N ASP A 56 -1.19 -9.99 10.35
CA ASP A 56 -0.60 -9.54 9.10
C ASP A 56 -1.36 -8.28 8.67
N LEU A 57 -0.66 -7.15 8.58
CA LEU A 57 -1.24 -5.82 8.37
C LEU A 57 -0.80 -5.24 7.03
N ASN A 58 -1.74 -4.61 6.34
CA ASN A 58 -1.49 -3.77 5.17
C ASN A 58 -1.62 -2.31 5.60
N ILE A 59 -0.50 -1.58 5.61
CA ILE A 59 -0.45 -0.21 6.11
C ILE A 59 -0.29 0.70 4.90
N CYS A 60 -1.31 1.50 4.59
CA CYS A 60 -1.33 2.33 3.39
C CYS A 60 -1.41 3.81 3.76
N GLY A 61 -0.60 4.67 3.14
CA GLY A 61 -0.68 6.11 3.33
C GLY A 61 0.68 6.79 3.23
N ASP A 62 0.68 8.11 3.29
CA ASP A 62 1.88 8.93 3.05
C ASP A 62 3.02 8.65 4.05
N LEU A 63 2.66 8.16 5.23
CA LEU A 63 3.59 7.78 6.30
C LEU A 63 4.55 6.67 5.87
N VAL A 64 4.13 5.77 4.98
CA VAL A 64 4.95 4.66 4.48
C VAL A 64 6.17 5.16 3.69
N ASN A 65 6.05 6.32 3.04
CA ASN A 65 7.11 6.88 2.21
C ASN A 65 8.09 7.75 3.00
N THR A 66 7.70 8.19 4.18
CA THR A 66 8.43 9.19 4.96
C THR A 66 9.06 8.62 6.22
N MET A 67 8.56 7.47 6.70
CA MET A 67 8.97 6.86 7.96
C MET A 67 9.62 5.49 7.76
N SER A 68 10.54 5.14 8.67
CA SER A 68 11.10 3.80 8.69
C SER A 68 10.04 2.77 9.13
N PRO A 69 10.14 1.51 8.69
CA PRO A 69 9.23 0.45 9.12
C PRO A 69 9.13 0.29 10.65
N ILE A 70 10.23 0.55 11.36
CA ILE A 70 10.28 0.49 12.82
C ILE A 70 9.44 1.61 13.44
N ALA A 71 9.58 2.84 12.93
CA ALA A 71 8.81 3.97 13.43
C ALA A 71 7.30 3.81 13.15
N ILE A 72 6.93 3.26 11.99
CA ILE A 72 5.53 2.94 11.66
C ILE A 72 4.96 1.92 12.64
N LYS A 73 5.69 0.84 12.92
CA LYS A 73 5.26 -0.19 13.89
C LYS A 73 5.07 0.40 15.28
N GLN A 74 5.99 1.23 15.76
CA GLN A 74 5.87 1.89 17.07
C GLN A 74 4.63 2.79 17.14
N MET A 75 4.39 3.60 16.09
CA MET A 75 3.23 4.48 16.05
C MET A 75 1.90 3.69 16.06
N ILE A 76 1.84 2.55 15.37
CA ILE A 76 0.69 1.65 15.43
C ILE A 76 0.54 1.06 16.83
N GLN A 77 1.63 0.67 17.47
CA GLN A 77 1.64 0.15 18.84
C GLN A 77 1.08 1.18 19.83
N ASP A 78 1.57 2.41 19.79
CA ASP A 78 1.14 3.50 20.68
C ASP A 78 -0.34 3.84 20.47
N TYR A 79 -0.79 3.87 19.21
CA TYR A 79 -2.19 4.10 18.86
C TYR A 79 -3.09 2.98 19.41
N LEU A 80 -2.70 1.71 19.21
CA LEU A 80 -3.42 0.56 19.72
C LEU A 80 -3.56 0.62 21.25
N CYS A 81 -2.51 1.00 21.96
CA CYS A 81 -2.56 1.05 23.43
C CYS A 81 -3.37 2.23 23.96
N THR A 82 -3.53 3.29 23.16
CA THR A 82 -4.34 4.45 23.53
C THR A 82 -5.82 4.22 23.23
N TYR A 83 -6.13 3.65 22.06
CA TYR A 83 -7.50 3.60 21.53
C TYR A 83 -8.09 2.19 21.47
N ASN A 84 -7.30 1.15 21.79
CA ASN A 84 -7.68 -0.27 21.72
C ASN A 84 -8.18 -0.73 20.35
N ASN A 85 -7.86 -0.01 19.26
CA ASN A 85 -8.28 -0.35 17.90
C ASN A 85 -7.25 0.12 16.86
N PHE A 86 -7.23 -0.51 15.69
CA PHE A 86 -6.31 -0.15 14.62
C PHE A 86 -6.64 1.23 14.03
N PRO A 87 -5.61 2.01 13.63
CA PRO A 87 -5.81 3.24 12.87
C PRO A 87 -6.51 2.96 11.53
N SER A 88 -7.23 3.95 11.00
CA SER A 88 -7.98 3.81 9.74
C SER A 88 -7.12 3.54 8.50
N TYR A 89 -5.83 3.85 8.57
CA TYR A 89 -4.85 3.62 7.50
C TYR A 89 -4.20 2.21 7.59
N VAL A 90 -4.64 1.39 8.55
CA VAL A 90 -4.17 0.01 8.75
C VAL A 90 -5.31 -0.95 8.46
N GLU A 91 -5.10 -1.83 7.48
CA GLU A 91 -5.99 -2.92 7.16
C GLU A 91 -5.44 -4.24 7.75
N VAL A 92 -6.29 -4.97 8.46
CA VAL A 92 -5.95 -6.29 9.00
C VAL A 92 -6.23 -7.36 7.95
N LEU A 93 -5.18 -7.93 7.36
CA LEU A 93 -5.31 -8.97 6.35
C LEU A 93 -5.55 -10.36 6.96
N ARG A 94 -4.86 -10.66 8.05
CA ARG A 94 -4.93 -11.97 8.71
C ARG A 94 -4.72 -11.86 10.21
N ILE A 95 -5.44 -12.69 10.95
CA ILE A 95 -5.27 -12.87 12.40
C ILE A 95 -4.80 -14.31 12.65
N LYS A 96 -3.64 -14.45 13.28
CA LYS A 96 -3.03 -15.72 13.70
C LYS A 96 -3.15 -15.83 15.22
N TYR A 97 -4.07 -16.66 15.69
CA TYR A 97 -4.21 -16.94 17.13
C TYR A 97 -3.10 -17.89 17.57
N LYS A 98 -2.35 -17.53 18.61
CA LYS A 98 -1.45 -18.49 19.26
C LYS A 98 -2.32 -19.53 19.95
N LYS A 99 -2.17 -20.81 19.59
CA LYS A 99 -2.80 -21.91 20.32
C LYS A 99 -2.31 -21.82 21.77
N LEU A 100 -3.20 -21.49 22.70
CA LEU A 100 -2.96 -21.73 24.11
C LEU A 100 -2.72 -23.23 24.25
N GLY A 101 -1.50 -23.61 24.62
CA GLY A 101 -1.18 -25.00 24.95
C GLY A 101 -2.21 -25.48 25.96
N LYS A 102 -2.84 -26.62 25.68
CA LYS A 102 -3.72 -27.28 26.66
C LYS A 102 -2.89 -27.54 27.92
N PHE A 103 -3.35 -26.99 29.04
CA PHE A 103 -2.87 -27.36 30.37
C PHE A 103 -3.26 -28.81 30.67
#